data_AF-A0A7J4JHI3-F1
#
_entry.id   AF-A0A7J4JHI3-F1
#
_cell.length_a   1.000
_cell.length_b   1.000
_cell.length_c   1.000
_cell.angle_alpha   90.00
_cell.angle_beta   90.00
_cell.angle_gamma   90.00
#
_symmetry.space_group_name_H-M   'P 1'
#
loop_
_entity.id
_entity.type
_entity.pdbx_description
1 polymer ?
#
loop_
_entity_poly.entity_id
_entity_poly.type
_entity_poly.pdbx_seq_one_letter_code
_entity_poly.pdbx_strand_id
1 'polypeptide(L)' 'MKAELKEDLIGEEIRKLYKEFGPVRTIKFFKLLGISKGDTLREIEEQTARLSKKEAIRLVKRVK' A
#
# COMPACT_ATOMS: atom_id res chain seq x y z
N MET A 1 1.73 -13.81 -19.45
CA MET A 1 3.03 -13.71 -18.74
C MET A 1 3.35 -12.36 -18.08
N LYS A 2 3.07 -11.18 -18.66
CA LYS A 2 3.41 -9.88 -18.01
C LYS A 2 2.38 -9.32 -17.01
N ALA A 3 1.12 -9.72 -17.08
CA ALA A 3 0.06 -9.23 -16.19
C ALA A 3 -0.07 -10.05 -14.90
N GLU A 4 -0.09 -11.38 -15.01
CA GLU A 4 -0.18 -12.30 -13.86
C GLU A 4 0.98 -12.11 -12.88
N LEU A 5 2.22 -11.98 -13.39
CA LEU A 5 3.40 -11.74 -12.55
C LEU A 5 3.28 -10.44 -11.74
N LYS A 6 2.62 -9.41 -12.30
CA LYS A 6 2.40 -8.12 -11.62
C LYS A 6 1.30 -8.21 -10.56
N GLU A 7 0.22 -8.93 -10.84
CA GLU A 7 -0.85 -9.16 -9.86
C GLU A 7 -0.36 -10.00 -8.68
N ASP A 8 0.47 -11.01 -8.94
CA ASP A 8 1.05 -11.86 -7.90
C ASP A 8 2.03 -11.11 -6.99
N LEU A 9 2.87 -10.24 -7.56
CA LEU A 9 3.78 -9.38 -6.81
C LEU A 9 3.02 -8.38 -5.91
N ILE A 10 1.97 -7.74 -6.43
CA ILE A 10 1.10 -6.86 -5.63
C ILE A 10 0.43 -7.66 -4.51
N GLY A 11 -0.07 -8.85 -4.83
CA GLY A 11 -0.67 -9.76 -3.86
C GLY A 11 0.31 -10.14 -2.74
N GLU A 12 1.57 -10.46 -3.05
CA GLU A 12 2.59 -10.75 -2.05
C GLU A 12 2.94 -9.55 -1.16
N GLU A 13 3.15 -8.37 -1.74
CA GLU A 13 3.51 -7.18 -0.96
C GLU A 13 2.35 -6.71 -0.08
N ILE A 14 1.11 -6.78 -0.56
CA ILE A 14 -0.07 -6.56 0.27
C ILE A 14 -0.13 -7.62 1.37
N ARG A 15 0.08 -8.90 1.07
CA ARG A 15 0.11 -9.97 2.08
C ARG A 15 1.18 -9.72 3.16
N LYS A 16 2.35 -9.18 2.81
CA LYS A 16 3.38 -8.76 3.78
C LYS A 16 2.86 -7.64 4.69
N LEU A 17 2.23 -6.61 4.13
CA LEU A 17 1.59 -5.55 4.91
C LEU A 17 0.53 -6.09 5.88
N TYR A 18 -0.31 -7.02 5.41
CA TYR A 18 -1.29 -7.70 6.27
C TYR A 18 -0.65 -8.50 7.40
N LYS A 19 0.50 -9.17 7.18
CA LYS A 19 1.23 -9.88 8.23
C LYS A 19 1.84 -8.93 9.27
N GLU A 20 2.41 -7.82 8.84
CA GLU A 20 3.10 -6.86 9.71
C GLU A 20 2.14 -5.98 10.52
N PHE A 21 1.09 -5.46 9.88
CA PHE A 21 0.17 -4.51 10.51
C PHE A 21 -1.15 -5.15 10.96
N GLY A 22 -1.49 -6.31 10.43
CA GLY A 22 -2.83 -6.88 10.55
C GLY A 22 -3.84 -6.24 9.58
N PRO A 23 -4.93 -6.95 9.27
CA PRO A 23 -5.88 -6.55 8.22
C PRO A 23 -6.48 -5.16 8.42
N VAL A 24 -6.88 -4.83 9.66
CA VAL A 24 -7.53 -3.55 9.98
C VAL A 24 -6.59 -2.37 9.76
N ARG A 25 -5.33 -2.48 10.21
CA ARG A 25 -4.35 -1.39 10.09
C ARG A 25 -3.89 -1.21 8.65
N THR A 26 -3.76 -2.29 7.89
CA THR A 26 -3.46 -2.23 6.46
C THR A 26 -4.56 -1.52 5.68
N ILE A 27 -5.83 -1.83 5.94
CA ILE A 27 -6.95 -1.11 5.33
C ILE A 27 -6.93 0.38 5.70
N LYS A 28 -6.66 0.70 6.97
CA LYS A 28 -6.53 2.10 7.43
C LYS A 28 -5.37 2.81 6.74
N PHE A 29 -4.26 2.12 6.50
CA PHE A 29 -3.10 2.64 5.78
C PHE A 29 -3.46 2.97 4.32
N PHE A 30 -4.11 2.06 3.60
CA PHE A 30 -4.59 2.34 2.24
C PHE A 30 -5.56 3.52 2.19
N LYS A 31 -6.51 3.60 3.14
CA LYS A 31 -7.41 4.76 3.24
C LYS A 31 -6.67 6.07 3.46
N LEU A 32 -5.64 6.09 4.31
CA LEU A 32 -4.83 7.30 4.55
C LEU A 32 -4.02 7.72 3.32
N LEU A 33 -3.64 6.76 2.48
CA LEU A 33 -2.97 7.01 1.20
C LEU A 33 -3.93 7.40 0.08
N GLY A 34 -5.24 7.32 0.31
CA GLY A 34 -6.25 7.53 -0.73
C GLY A 34 -6.33 6.37 -1.74
N ILE A 35 -5.79 5.20 -1.39
CA ILE A 35 -5.77 4.03 -2.25
C ILE A 35 -7.13 3.32 -2.20
N SER A 36 -7.74 3.12 -3.37
CA SER A 36 -9.02 2.45 -3.55
C SER A 36 -8.89 1.12 -4.31
N LYS A 37 -9.94 0.28 -4.28
CA LYS A 37 -9.98 -1.01 -5.00
C LYS A 37 -9.85 -0.85 -6.53
N GLY A 38 -10.12 0.35 -7.07
CA GLY A 38 -10.02 0.64 -8.49
C GLY A 38 -8.65 1.15 -8.93
N ASP A 39 -7.76 1.46 -7.99
CA ASP A 39 -6.49 2.10 -8.31
C ASP A 39 -5.52 1.09 -8.92
N THR A 40 -4.91 1.51 -10.03
CA THR A 40 -3.85 0.78 -10.70
C THR A 40 -2.54 0.88 -9.91
N LEU A 41 -1.63 -0.07 -10.14
CA LEU A 41 -0.29 -0.02 -9.54
C LEU A 41 0.41 1.31 -9.79
N ARG A 42 0.26 1.86 -11.01
CA ARG A 42 0.87 3.13 -11.39
C ARG A 42 0.31 4.30 -10.55
N GLU A 43 -0.99 4.33 -10.30
CA GLU A 43 -1.60 5.37 -9.47
C GLU A 43 -1.11 5.29 -8.02
N ILE A 44 -0.98 4.07 -7.49
CA ILE A 44 -0.40 3.83 -6.16
C ILE A 44 1.06 4.30 -6.11
N GLU A 45 1.87 3.97 -7.13
CA GLU A 45 3.25 4.42 -7.23
C GLU A 45 3.33 5.96 -7.32
N GLU A 46 2.47 6.60 -8.11
CA GLU A 46 2.44 8.07 -8.23
C GLU A 46 2.01 8.76 -6.92
N GLN A 47 1.04 8.19 -6.20
CA GLN A 47 0.61 8.68 -4.88
C GLN A 47 1.73 8.53 -3.83
N THR A 48 2.41 7.39 -3.83
CA THR A 48 3.44 7.08 -2.83
C THR A 48 4.81 7.69 -3.15
N ALA A 49 5.14 7.92 -4.43
CA ALA A 49 6.38 8.56 -4.85
C ALA A 49 6.53 10.00 -4.33
N ARG A 50 5.41 10.66 -4.05
CA ARG A 50 5.39 12.02 -3.48
C ARG A 50 5.64 12.06 -1.98
N LEU A 51 5.66 10.91 -1.30
CA LEU A 51 5.85 10.82 0.14
C LEU A 51 7.34 10.90 0.49
N SER A 52 7.72 11.89 1.29
CA SER A 52 9.01 11.87 1.95
C SER A 52 9.06 10.73 2.98
N LYS A 53 10.28 10.26 3.28
CA LYS A 53 10.51 9.25 4.34
C LYS A 53 9.86 9.64 5.67
N LYS A 54 9.86 10.93 6.04
CA LYS A 54 9.23 11.43 7.26
C LYS A 54 7.71 11.33 7.23
N GLU A 55 7.09 11.52 6.07
CA GLU A 55 5.64 11.38 5.89
C GLU A 55 5.22 9.92 5.92
N ALA A 56 5.96 9.04 5.24
CA ALA A 56 5.74 7.60 5.30
C ALA A 56 5.81 7.08 6.75
N ILE A 57 6.82 7.49 7.52
CA ILE A 57 6.92 7.11 8.94
C ILE A 57 5.74 7.65 9.76
N ARG A 58 5.28 8.88 9.50
CA ARG A 58 4.10 9.45 10.18
C ARG A 58 2.82 8.67 9.86
N LEU A 59 2.64 8.24 8.61
CA LEU A 59 1.50 7.42 8.18
C LEU A 59 1.50 6.07 8.89
N VAL A 60 2.66 5.40 8.94
CA VAL A 60 2.81 4.13 9.67
C VAL A 60 2.51 4.29 11.17
N LYS A 61 2.97 5.39 11.79
CA LYS A 61 2.66 5.67 13.21
C LYS A 61 1.18 5.96 13.48
N ARG A 62 0.42 6.48 12.50
CA ARG A 62 -1.02 6.75 12.64
C ARG A 62 -1.90 5.49 12.56
N VAL A 63 -1.37 4.43 11.97
CA VAL A 63 -2.07 3.14 11.86
C VAL A 63 -1.65 2.14 12.93
N LYS A 64 -0.47 2.30 13.54
CA LYS A 64 -0.05 1.54 14.73
C LYS A 64 -0.98 1.80 15.91
#